data_AF-A0A099GL67-F1
#
_entry.id   AF-A0A099GL67-F1
#
_cell.length_a   1.000
_cell.length_b   1.000
_cell.length_c   1.000
_cell.angle_alpha   90.00
_cell.angle_beta   90.00
_cell.angle_gamma   90.00
#
_symmetry.space_group_name_H-M   'P 1'
#
loop_
_entity.id
_entity.type
_entity.pdbx_description
1 polymer ?
#
loop_
_entity_poly.entity_id
_entity_poly.type
_entity_poly.pdbx_seq_one_letter_code
_entity_poly.pdbx_strand_id
1 'polypeptide(L)'
;MSTYKNLKSLVARLRDDLNNPTGAASLVLIYAYNRTGKTRLSMEFKDAGKRKNKKNPTGTPDTLYFNAFTEDLFVWENDLEGDSVRRLQLNEKSSFFNAMTELALDETIARYLSRYADFEFDFTYKDVQQGKDTISKPDFVSFRKGGEANIKVSRGEQNIFIWCIFMAICERMLDGHESYQGKKYLYIDDPISSLDDNNAISVACDLAKLLRRAATRKDADGKPAPIKVIFSSHHALFFNVMCNEVGRKIDDAPSVDHRRYFLHRPSGDGSYTLQATEDTPFFHHVATLAELQRAADPKKGKLYTFHFNALRSVMEKTASFFGHPSIAFCLKALDTDADRALFNRALNLLSHGAYAIHEPTEMGEDNKELFRRILREFVTRFEFHLPGAAPAPHPAPAPAPVPQEAPAQ
;
A
#
# COMPACT_ATOMS: atom_id res chain seq x y z
N MET A 1 -18.39 6.72 8.39
CA MET A 1 -17.22 7.56 8.02
C MET A 1 -17.00 8.55 9.15
N SER A 2 -15.78 8.70 9.65
CA SER A 2 -15.45 9.59 10.77
C SER A 2 -14.34 10.57 10.39
N THR A 3 -14.42 11.80 10.89
CA THR A 3 -13.47 12.88 10.57
C THR A 3 -12.61 13.22 11.78
N TYR A 4 -11.31 13.42 11.55
CA TYR A 4 -10.28 13.68 12.55
C TYR A 4 -9.55 14.98 12.18
N LYS A 5 -9.38 15.87 13.17
CA LYS A 5 -8.80 17.19 12.94
C LYS A 5 -7.29 17.15 12.67
N ASN A 6 -6.61 16.10 13.10
CA ASN A 6 -5.16 15.92 12.95
C ASN A 6 -4.74 14.46 13.18
N LEU A 7 -3.46 14.16 12.89
CA LEU A 7 -2.87 12.83 13.08
C LEU A 7 -2.96 12.34 14.53
N LYS A 8 -2.86 13.20 15.54
CA LYS A 8 -2.96 12.79 16.96
C LYS A 8 -4.32 12.18 17.25
N SER A 9 -5.40 12.84 16.81
CA SER A 9 -6.77 12.32 16.99
C SER A 9 -7.02 11.04 16.19
N LEU A 10 -6.43 10.92 14.99
CA LEU A 10 -6.52 9.70 14.18
C LEU A 10 -5.75 8.54 14.83
N VAL A 11 -4.54 8.76 15.34
CA VAL A 11 -3.74 7.75 16.05
C VAL A 11 -4.42 7.30 17.33
N ALA A 12 -5.05 8.21 18.08
CA ALA A 12 -5.84 7.86 19.25
C ALA A 12 -6.94 6.86 18.87
N ARG A 13 -7.69 7.13 17.79
CA ARG A 13 -8.70 6.19 17.28
C ARG A 13 -8.10 4.84 16.91
N LEU A 14 -7.00 4.80 16.14
CA LEU A 14 -6.38 3.54 15.71
C LEU A 14 -5.90 2.72 16.91
N ARG A 15 -5.33 3.38 17.92
CA ARG A 15 -4.94 2.73 19.18
C ARG A 15 -6.17 2.22 19.93
N ASP A 16 -7.27 2.96 19.96
CA ASP A 16 -8.50 2.51 20.61
C ASP A 16 -9.08 1.27 19.90
N ASP A 17 -9.09 1.24 18.57
CA ASP A 17 -9.58 0.10 17.79
C ASP A 17 -8.77 -1.18 18.06
N LEU A 18 -7.45 -1.05 18.24
CA LEU A 18 -6.56 -2.17 18.59
C LEU A 18 -6.63 -2.58 20.08
N ASN A 19 -7.15 -1.73 20.96
CA ASN A 19 -7.20 -1.97 22.41
C ASN A 19 -8.62 -2.18 22.95
N ASN A 20 -9.64 -2.20 22.09
CA ASN A 20 -11.03 -2.31 22.53
C ASN A 20 -11.30 -3.67 23.21
N PRO A 21 -11.61 -3.72 24.51
CA PRO A 21 -11.79 -4.98 25.24
C PRO A 21 -13.01 -5.80 24.78
N THR A 22 -13.99 -5.19 24.09
CA THR A 22 -15.21 -5.88 23.63
C THR A 22 -15.16 -6.32 22.17
N GLY A 23 -14.03 -6.11 21.48
CA GLY A 23 -13.88 -6.38 20.04
C GLY A 23 -12.53 -5.89 19.51
N ALA A 24 -11.44 -6.32 20.14
CA ALA A 24 -10.08 -5.95 19.76
C ALA A 24 -9.72 -6.65 18.47
N ALA A 25 -9.69 -5.90 17.37
CA ALA A 25 -9.02 -6.37 16.17
C ALA A 25 -7.51 -6.35 16.43
N SER A 26 -6.85 -7.49 16.29
CA SER A 26 -5.38 -7.54 16.38
C SER A 26 -4.72 -6.96 15.12
N LEU A 27 -5.50 -6.77 14.04
CA LEU A 27 -5.02 -6.28 12.76
C LEU A 27 -5.89 -5.12 12.24
N VAL A 28 -5.25 -4.06 11.78
CA VAL A 28 -5.89 -2.94 11.08
C VAL A 28 -5.20 -2.74 9.73
N LEU A 29 -5.97 -2.86 8.65
CA LEU A 29 -5.52 -2.64 7.28
C LEU A 29 -6.06 -1.28 6.80
N ILE A 30 -5.17 -0.40 6.33
CA ILE A 30 -5.51 0.95 5.88
C ILE A 30 -5.10 1.13 4.43
N TYR A 31 -6.08 1.26 3.55
CA TYR A 31 -5.82 1.72 2.18
C TYR A 31 -5.77 3.26 2.17
N ALA A 32 -4.71 3.84 1.63
CA ALA A 32 -4.62 5.29 1.43
C ALA A 32 -3.75 5.64 0.23
N TYR A 33 -4.23 6.60 -0.57
CA TYR A 33 -3.47 7.12 -1.70
C TYR A 33 -2.14 7.75 -1.29
N ASN A 34 -1.25 7.87 -2.27
CA ASN A 34 -0.05 8.68 -2.13
C ASN A 34 -0.40 10.11 -1.70
N ARG A 35 0.52 10.76 -0.98
CA ARG A 35 0.36 12.11 -0.40
C ARG A 35 -0.70 12.26 0.69
N THR A 36 -1.44 11.21 1.06
CA THR A 36 -2.36 11.23 2.22
C THR A 36 -1.62 11.43 3.56
N GLY A 37 -0.33 11.06 3.61
CA GLY A 37 0.52 11.21 4.79
C GLY A 37 0.63 9.95 5.65
N LYS A 38 0.55 8.75 5.05
CA LYS A 38 0.68 7.45 5.73
C LYS A 38 1.99 7.33 6.52
N THR A 39 3.11 7.79 5.97
CA THR A 39 4.40 7.80 6.67
C THR A 39 4.42 8.73 7.88
N ARG A 40 3.71 9.86 7.81
CA ARG A 40 3.54 10.74 8.99
C ARG A 40 2.62 10.11 10.03
N LEU A 41 1.61 9.35 9.59
CA LEU A 41 0.72 8.59 10.47
C LEU A 41 1.48 7.47 11.21
N SER A 42 2.33 6.71 10.53
CA SER A 42 3.16 5.68 11.17
C SER A 42 4.13 6.26 12.20
N MET A 43 4.75 7.41 11.89
CA MET A 43 5.61 8.11 12.84
C MET A 43 4.85 8.68 14.03
N GLU A 44 3.69 9.32 13.83
CA GLU A 44 2.85 9.79 14.95
C GLU A 44 2.35 8.61 15.80
N PHE A 45 2.07 7.45 15.19
CA PHE A 45 1.68 6.25 15.92
C PHE A 45 2.80 5.74 16.83
N LYS A 46 4.02 5.61 16.28
CA LYS A 46 5.24 5.29 17.04
C LYS A 46 5.46 6.30 18.17
N ASP A 47 5.34 7.59 17.86
CA ASP A 47 5.62 8.67 18.80
C ASP A 47 4.58 8.75 19.92
N ALA A 48 3.32 8.43 19.66
CA ALA A 48 2.32 8.28 20.70
C ALA A 48 2.71 7.21 21.75
N GLY A 49 3.38 6.14 21.30
CA GLY A 49 3.85 5.04 22.13
C GLY A 49 5.00 5.38 23.08
N LYS A 50 5.84 6.35 22.71
CA LYS A 50 7.01 6.78 23.51
C LYS A 50 6.74 8.00 24.41
N ARG A 51 5.54 8.60 24.34
CA ARG A 51 5.17 9.78 25.14
C ARG A 51 5.10 9.42 26.63
N LYS A 52 5.83 10.17 27.45
CA LYS A 52 5.76 10.05 28.91
C LYS A 52 4.38 10.45 29.42
N ASN A 53 3.73 9.56 30.15
CA ASN A 53 2.44 9.79 30.79
C ASN A 53 2.24 8.83 31.98
N LYS A 54 1.11 8.91 32.69
CA LYS A 54 0.82 8.04 33.85
C LYS A 54 0.90 6.54 33.55
N LYS A 55 0.60 6.10 32.31
CA LYS A 55 0.64 4.70 31.86
C LYS A 55 2.01 4.29 31.25
N ASN A 56 2.85 5.25 30.87
CA ASN A 56 4.22 5.04 30.36
C ASN A 56 5.17 6.09 30.96
N PRO A 57 5.53 5.98 32.25
CA PRO A 57 6.33 7.00 32.94
C PRO A 57 7.76 7.10 32.40
N THR A 58 8.32 5.99 31.92
CA THR A 58 9.67 5.92 31.37
C THR A 58 9.76 6.41 29.93
N GLY A 59 8.64 6.44 29.20
CA GLY A 59 8.62 6.76 27.77
C GLY A 59 9.18 5.62 26.91
N THR A 60 9.11 4.38 27.40
CA THR A 60 9.62 3.21 26.68
C THR A 60 8.84 3.03 25.37
N PRO A 61 9.50 2.92 24.20
CA PRO A 61 8.80 2.80 22.93
C PRO A 61 8.11 1.44 22.78
N ASP A 62 6.82 1.44 22.45
CA ASP A 62 5.97 0.24 22.36
C ASP A 62 5.76 -0.29 20.93
N THR A 63 6.32 0.38 19.91
CA THR A 63 6.04 0.11 18.49
C THR A 63 7.33 -0.20 17.73
N LEU A 64 7.32 -1.30 16.97
CA LEU A 64 8.26 -1.58 15.88
C LEU A 64 7.63 -1.13 14.55
N TYR A 65 8.42 -0.58 13.62
CA TYR A 65 7.86 -0.04 12.37
C TYR A 65 8.74 -0.26 11.14
N PHE A 66 8.09 -0.33 9.98
CA PHE A 66 8.67 -0.24 8.65
C PHE A 66 8.00 0.88 7.87
N ASN A 67 8.80 1.80 7.34
CA ASN A 67 8.39 2.88 6.46
C ASN A 67 9.64 3.48 5.78
N ALA A 68 9.48 4.57 5.04
CA ALA A 68 10.60 5.27 4.39
C ALA A 68 11.78 5.63 5.34
N PHE A 69 11.53 5.95 6.62
CA PHE A 69 12.62 6.21 7.57
C PHE A 69 13.46 4.97 7.88
N THR A 70 12.87 3.77 7.77
CA THR A 70 13.60 2.50 7.91
C THR A 70 14.45 2.22 6.67
N GLU A 71 13.93 2.53 5.47
CA GLU A 71 14.67 2.42 4.22
C GLU A 71 15.88 3.37 4.18
N ASP A 72 15.69 4.61 4.67
CA ASP A 72 16.75 5.62 4.77
C ASP A 72 17.86 5.27 5.77
N LEU A 73 17.75 4.16 6.52
CA LEU A 73 18.86 3.63 7.32
C LEU A 73 19.94 2.94 6.46
N PHE A 74 19.68 2.75 5.17
CA PHE A 74 20.55 2.07 4.22
C PHE A 74 20.94 3.02 3.09
N VAL A 75 22.23 3.35 3.00
CA VAL A 75 22.73 4.36 2.07
C VAL A 75 23.84 3.77 1.21
N TRP A 76 23.74 3.92 -0.10
CA TRP A 76 24.84 3.53 -1.00
C TRP A 76 25.94 4.57 -0.96
N GLU A 77 27.18 4.11 -0.81
CA GLU A 77 28.34 4.88 -1.24
C GLU A 77 28.52 4.66 -2.74
N ASN A 78 27.99 5.59 -3.53
CA ASN A 78 28.28 5.67 -4.96
C ASN A 78 29.45 6.67 -5.07
N ASP A 79 30.51 6.33 -5.82
CA ASP A 79 31.67 7.19 -6.10
C ASP A 79 32.85 7.13 -5.10
N LEU A 80 33.25 5.92 -4.67
CA LEU A 80 34.52 5.71 -3.96
C LEU A 80 35.71 5.75 -4.94
N GLU A 81 36.89 6.15 -4.46
CA GLU A 81 38.13 6.16 -5.25
C GLU A 81 38.39 4.77 -5.86
N GLY A 82 38.39 4.70 -7.19
CA GLY A 82 38.71 3.50 -7.96
C GLY A 82 37.55 2.54 -8.25
N ASP A 83 36.29 2.92 -7.96
CA ASP A 83 35.06 2.19 -8.35
C ASP A 83 34.98 0.70 -7.96
N SER A 84 35.92 0.21 -7.14
CA SER A 84 36.17 -1.21 -6.94
C SER A 84 35.33 -1.83 -5.82
N VAL A 85 34.67 -1.01 -5.00
CA VAL A 85 34.02 -1.46 -3.78
C VAL A 85 32.62 -0.86 -3.64
N ARG A 86 31.61 -1.54 -4.19
CA ARG A 86 30.20 -1.12 -4.04
C ARG A 86 29.62 -1.73 -2.78
N ARG A 87 29.26 -0.89 -1.80
CA ARG A 87 28.72 -1.31 -0.50
C ARG A 87 27.51 -0.47 -0.11
N LEU A 88 26.54 -1.12 0.53
CA LEU A 88 25.40 -0.45 1.14
C LEU A 88 25.69 -0.27 2.63
N GLN A 89 25.88 0.97 3.06
CA GLN A 89 26.15 1.32 4.44
C GLN A 89 24.90 1.27 5.30
N LEU A 90 25.09 0.88 6.57
CA LEU A 90 24.04 0.84 7.57
C LEU A 90 24.25 1.97 8.58
N ASN A 91 23.17 2.62 8.99
CA ASN A 91 23.22 3.60 10.07
C ASN A 91 23.43 2.93 11.44
N GLU A 92 24.69 2.71 11.82
CA GLU A 92 25.14 2.07 13.06
C GLU A 92 24.52 2.62 14.36
N LYS A 93 24.10 3.89 14.34
CA LYS A 93 23.53 4.61 15.50
C LYS A 93 22.06 4.26 15.70
N SER A 94 21.42 3.65 14.71
CA SER A 94 20.04 3.23 14.80
C SER A 94 19.91 2.00 15.69
N SER A 95 19.00 2.07 16.66
CA SER A 95 18.63 0.91 17.49
C SER A 95 17.97 -0.21 16.68
N PHE A 96 17.58 0.06 15.43
CA PHE A 96 17.05 -0.94 14.51
C PHE A 96 18.01 -2.11 14.29
N PHE A 97 19.32 -1.84 14.25
CA PHE A 97 20.34 -2.85 13.99
C PHE A 97 20.86 -3.55 15.24
N ASN A 98 20.45 -3.13 16.44
CA ASN A 98 20.91 -3.76 17.68
C ASN A 98 20.54 -5.26 17.72
N ALA A 99 19.43 -5.66 17.11
CA ALA A 99 19.07 -7.07 17.02
C ALA A 99 19.93 -7.86 16.03
N MET A 100 20.66 -7.21 15.12
CA MET A 100 21.58 -7.88 14.20
C MET A 100 22.94 -8.16 14.85
N THR A 101 23.22 -7.57 16.01
CA THR A 101 24.46 -7.75 16.78
C THR A 101 24.50 -9.08 17.54
N GLU A 102 23.33 -9.62 17.89
CA GLU A 102 23.21 -10.80 18.77
C GLU A 102 22.68 -12.05 18.05
N LEU A 103 22.24 -11.91 16.80
CA LEU A 103 21.44 -12.91 16.11
C LEU A 103 22.02 -13.28 14.75
N ALA A 104 22.08 -14.59 14.47
CA ALA A 104 22.26 -15.15 13.13
C ALA A 104 21.03 -14.88 12.24
N LEU A 105 20.72 -13.61 11.98
CA LEU A 105 19.63 -13.19 11.11
C LEU A 105 19.90 -13.55 9.66
N ASP A 106 21.18 -13.68 9.28
CA ASP A 106 21.66 -13.95 7.93
C ASP A 106 20.92 -15.11 7.27
N GLU A 107 20.76 -16.25 7.95
CA GLU A 107 20.03 -17.41 7.40
C GLU A 107 18.54 -17.11 7.16
N THR A 108 17.91 -16.34 8.06
CA THR A 108 16.50 -15.96 7.94
C THR A 108 16.32 -14.95 6.81
N ILE A 109 17.23 -13.98 6.69
CA ILE A 109 17.24 -12.98 5.62
C ILE A 109 17.45 -13.67 4.27
N ALA A 110 18.42 -14.58 4.15
CA ALA A 110 18.70 -15.34 2.93
C ALA A 110 17.51 -16.23 2.51
N ARG A 111 16.80 -16.82 3.47
CA ARG A 111 15.59 -17.61 3.21
C ARG A 111 14.45 -16.77 2.62
N TYR A 112 14.31 -15.51 3.05
CA TYR A 112 13.34 -14.60 2.44
C TYR A 112 13.83 -14.10 1.09
N LEU A 113 15.09 -13.65 1.01
CA LEU A 113 15.65 -13.04 -0.19
C LEU A 113 15.61 -13.98 -1.39
N SER A 114 15.98 -15.25 -1.20
CA SER A 114 15.99 -16.26 -2.27
C SER A 114 14.61 -16.54 -2.90
N ARG A 115 13.52 -16.07 -2.29
CA ARG A 115 12.16 -16.16 -2.87
C ARG A 115 11.84 -15.04 -3.84
N TYR A 116 12.54 -13.90 -3.74
CA TYR A 116 12.18 -12.65 -4.42
C TYR A 116 13.27 -12.15 -5.36
N ALA A 117 14.52 -12.53 -5.09
CA ALA A 117 15.65 -12.07 -5.88
C ALA A 117 16.75 -13.14 -5.97
N ASP A 118 17.52 -13.05 -7.04
CA ASP A 118 18.60 -13.95 -7.40
C ASP A 118 19.95 -13.24 -7.22
N PHE A 119 20.30 -12.98 -5.96
CA PHE A 119 21.62 -12.52 -5.51
C PHE A 119 21.83 -12.89 -4.05
N GLU A 120 23.09 -12.93 -3.64
CA GLU A 120 23.50 -13.20 -2.26
C GLU A 120 24.05 -11.93 -1.61
N PHE A 121 24.12 -11.92 -0.29
CA PHE A 121 24.65 -10.81 0.49
C PHE A 121 25.61 -11.32 1.56
N ASP A 122 26.55 -10.45 1.95
CA ASP A 122 27.49 -10.69 3.04
C ASP A 122 27.55 -9.43 3.91
N PHE A 123 27.24 -9.56 5.21
CA PHE A 123 27.42 -8.47 6.17
C PHE A 123 28.88 -8.37 6.60
N THR A 124 29.42 -7.16 6.60
CA THR A 124 30.67 -6.87 7.31
C THR A 124 30.34 -6.23 8.64
N TYR A 125 30.93 -6.76 9.71
CA TYR A 125 30.74 -6.28 11.08
C TYR A 125 31.96 -5.51 11.54
N LYS A 126 31.74 -4.55 12.43
CA LYS A 126 32.77 -3.80 13.13
C LYS A 126 32.48 -3.76 14.62
N ASP A 127 33.55 -3.73 15.40
CA ASP A 127 33.44 -3.62 16.84
C ASP A 127 33.23 -2.16 17.24
N VAL A 128 32.18 -1.92 18.02
CA VAL A 128 31.80 -0.60 18.51
C VAL A 128 31.77 -0.62 20.03
N GLN A 129 32.38 0.39 20.65
CA GLN A 129 32.33 0.58 22.10
C GLN A 129 30.95 1.08 22.53
N GLN A 130 30.26 0.32 23.38
CA GLN A 130 29.00 0.72 23.99
C GLN A 130 29.15 0.72 25.52
N GLY A 131 29.55 1.87 26.08
CA GLY A 131 29.82 1.99 27.50
C GLY A 131 31.13 1.31 27.88
N LYS A 132 31.06 0.22 28.65
CA LYS A 132 32.23 -0.59 29.03
C LYS A 132 32.39 -1.86 28.19
N ASP A 133 31.41 -2.17 27.35
CA ASP A 133 31.36 -3.39 26.56
C ASP A 133 31.67 -3.10 25.09
N THR A 134 32.32 -4.06 24.43
CA THR A 134 32.54 -4.05 22.97
C THR A 134 31.45 -4.90 22.33
N ILE A 135 30.70 -4.32 21.40
CA ILE A 135 29.65 -5.02 20.67
C ILE A 135 29.94 -5.02 19.17
N SER A 136 29.70 -6.14 18.49
CA SER A 136 29.92 -6.23 17.04
C SER A 136 28.67 -5.80 16.28
N LYS A 137 28.76 -4.75 15.48
CA LYS A 137 27.64 -4.17 14.74
C LYS A 137 27.85 -4.28 13.24
N PRO A 138 26.80 -4.52 12.45
CA PRO A 138 26.92 -4.53 11.01
C PRO A 138 27.23 -3.11 10.52
N ASP A 139 28.29 -2.99 9.73
CA ASP A 139 28.80 -1.73 9.19
C ASP A 139 28.23 -1.47 7.78
N PHE A 140 28.46 -2.42 6.89
CA PHE A 140 27.94 -2.40 5.53
C PHE A 140 27.59 -3.81 5.07
N VAL A 141 26.83 -3.88 3.98
CA VAL A 141 26.54 -5.12 3.26
C VAL A 141 27.07 -5.03 1.83
N SER A 142 27.71 -6.11 1.38
CA SER A 142 28.10 -6.33 -0.01
C SER A 142 27.19 -7.39 -0.64
N PHE A 143 27.00 -7.31 -1.95
CA PHE A 143 26.19 -8.25 -2.71
C PHE A 143 27.03 -9.00 -3.72
N ARG A 144 26.62 -10.22 -4.06
CA ARG A 144 27.27 -11.05 -5.08
C ARG A 144 26.26 -11.82 -5.92
N LYS A 145 26.61 -12.13 -7.17
CA LYS A 145 25.79 -12.94 -8.09
C LYS A 145 26.66 -13.69 -9.07
N GLY A 146 26.44 -14.99 -9.25
CA GLY A 146 27.10 -15.79 -10.29
C GLY A 146 28.64 -15.77 -10.23
N GLY A 147 29.23 -15.62 -9.05
CA GLY A 147 30.68 -15.51 -8.84
C GLY A 147 31.24 -14.08 -8.91
N GLU A 148 30.45 -13.08 -9.31
CA GLU A 148 30.82 -11.67 -9.25
C GLU A 148 30.53 -11.12 -7.85
N ALA A 149 31.55 -10.55 -7.19
CA ALA A 149 31.44 -9.94 -5.87
C ALA A 149 31.30 -8.41 -5.97
N ASN A 150 30.76 -7.79 -4.92
CA ASN A 150 30.55 -6.34 -4.80
C ASN A 150 29.68 -5.75 -5.93
N ILE A 151 28.59 -6.43 -6.29
CA ILE A 151 27.66 -5.94 -7.31
C ILE A 151 26.80 -4.80 -6.77
N LYS A 152 26.41 -3.87 -7.67
CA LYS A 152 25.38 -2.88 -7.37
C LYS A 152 24.02 -3.49 -7.72
N VAL A 153 23.20 -3.77 -6.72
CA VAL A 153 21.81 -4.18 -6.95
C VAL A 153 20.94 -2.98 -7.35
N SER A 154 19.86 -3.23 -8.08
CA SER A 154 18.88 -2.22 -8.45
C SER A 154 18.18 -1.63 -7.22
N ARG A 155 17.48 -0.50 -7.40
CA ARG A 155 16.72 0.12 -6.29
C ARG A 155 15.56 -0.78 -5.83
N GLY A 156 14.93 -1.53 -6.74
CA GLY A 156 13.92 -2.52 -6.40
C GLY A 156 14.49 -3.67 -5.56
N GLU A 157 15.61 -4.23 -6.00
CA GLU A 157 16.32 -5.30 -5.28
C GLU A 157 16.83 -4.85 -3.90
N GLN A 158 17.34 -3.62 -3.79
CA GLN A 158 17.69 -3.02 -2.50
C GLN A 158 16.47 -2.97 -1.58
N ASN A 159 15.32 -2.51 -2.08
CA ASN A 159 14.09 -2.44 -1.28
C ASN A 159 13.62 -3.83 -0.84
N ILE A 160 13.68 -4.84 -1.73
CA ILE A 160 13.41 -6.25 -1.37
C ILE A 160 14.34 -6.71 -0.25
N PHE A 161 15.64 -6.41 -0.35
CA PHE A 161 16.62 -6.80 0.65
C PHE A 161 16.34 -6.17 2.02
N ILE A 162 16.10 -4.86 2.06
CA ILE A 162 15.73 -4.13 3.30
C ILE A 162 14.43 -4.70 3.88
N TRP A 163 13.47 -5.03 3.04
CA TRP A 163 12.25 -5.72 3.44
C TRP A 163 12.51 -7.10 4.05
N CYS A 164 13.41 -7.90 3.47
CA CYS A 164 13.80 -9.20 4.02
C CYS A 164 14.46 -9.09 5.41
N ILE A 165 15.29 -8.07 5.62
CA ILE A 165 15.82 -7.73 6.96
C ILE A 165 14.69 -7.47 7.94
N PHE A 166 13.72 -6.66 7.55
CA PHE A 166 12.59 -6.34 8.41
C PHE A 166 11.71 -7.55 8.74
N MET A 167 11.47 -8.44 7.77
CA MET A 167 10.74 -9.69 7.98
C MET A 167 11.47 -10.59 8.99
N ALA A 168 12.80 -10.73 8.87
CA ALA A 168 13.60 -11.50 9.82
C ALA A 168 13.55 -10.90 11.24
N ILE A 169 13.63 -9.57 11.36
CA ILE A 169 13.45 -8.84 12.63
C ILE A 169 12.07 -9.10 13.22
N CYS A 170 11.02 -9.07 12.40
CA CYS A 170 9.65 -9.35 12.85
C CYS A 170 9.52 -10.77 13.38
N GLU A 171 10.12 -11.77 12.74
CA GLU A 171 10.12 -13.14 13.26
C GLU A 171 10.71 -13.21 14.67
N ARG A 172 11.85 -12.56 14.91
CA ARG A 172 12.48 -12.54 16.24
C ARG A 172 11.63 -11.85 17.30
N MET A 173 10.94 -10.77 16.92
CA MET A 173 9.94 -10.15 17.80
C MET A 173 8.82 -11.14 18.15
N LEU A 174 8.34 -11.91 17.18
CA LEU A 174 7.31 -12.93 17.40
C LEU A 174 7.82 -14.10 18.25
N ASP A 175 9.08 -14.49 18.07
CA ASP A 175 9.79 -15.49 18.89
C ASP A 175 10.01 -15.02 20.34
N GLY A 176 9.80 -13.73 20.65
CA GLY A 176 9.92 -13.17 22.00
C GLY A 176 11.34 -12.79 22.41
N HIS A 177 12.22 -12.53 21.43
CA HIS A 177 13.59 -12.08 21.68
C HIS A 177 13.65 -10.84 22.59
N GLU A 178 14.65 -10.78 23.47
CA GLU A 178 14.75 -9.77 24.53
C GLU A 178 14.78 -8.33 24.02
N SER A 179 15.47 -8.07 22.92
CA SER A 179 15.56 -6.73 22.30
C SER A 179 14.18 -6.18 21.86
N TYR A 180 13.17 -7.04 21.76
CA TYR A 180 11.80 -6.68 21.40
C TYR A 180 10.80 -6.86 22.54
N GLN A 181 11.25 -7.25 23.74
CA GLN A 181 10.39 -7.31 24.91
C GLN A 181 9.84 -5.91 25.21
N GLY A 182 8.51 -5.79 25.25
CA GLY A 182 7.80 -4.52 25.42
C GLY A 182 7.29 -3.88 24.13
N LYS A 183 7.64 -4.39 22.95
CA LYS A 183 6.95 -4.02 21.70
C LYS A 183 5.59 -4.70 21.68
N LYS A 184 4.53 -3.87 21.63
CA LYS A 184 3.12 -4.30 21.58
C LYS A 184 2.52 -4.11 20.20
N TYR A 185 3.11 -3.22 19.40
CA TYR A 185 2.61 -2.83 18.09
C TYR A 185 3.65 -3.04 17.01
N LEU A 186 3.15 -3.42 15.84
CA LEU A 186 3.87 -3.46 14.58
C LEU A 186 3.18 -2.51 13.60
N TYR A 187 3.89 -1.51 13.08
CA TYR A 187 3.36 -0.60 12.06
C TYR A 187 4.12 -0.77 10.75
N ILE A 188 3.44 -1.20 9.68
CA ILE A 188 4.04 -1.37 8.36
C ILE A 188 3.36 -0.38 7.40
N ASP A 189 4.14 0.55 6.85
CA ASP A 189 3.68 1.52 5.86
C ASP A 189 4.38 1.30 4.53
N ASP A 190 3.61 1.03 3.47
CA ASP A 190 4.09 0.83 2.10
C ASP A 190 5.32 -0.09 2.03
N PRO A 191 5.22 -1.37 2.42
CA PRO A 191 6.37 -2.27 2.51
C PRO A 191 7.10 -2.47 1.19
N ILE A 192 6.40 -2.20 0.08
CA ILE A 192 6.93 -2.21 -1.26
C ILE A 192 6.40 -0.98 -2.02
N SER A 193 7.30 -0.12 -2.49
CA SER A 193 6.93 1.07 -3.26
C SER A 193 7.19 0.93 -4.76
N SER A 194 7.91 -0.11 -5.19
CA SER A 194 8.48 -0.19 -6.55
C SER A 194 8.86 -1.61 -6.99
N LEU A 195 7.99 -2.61 -6.77
CA LEU A 195 8.20 -3.98 -7.25
C LEU A 195 7.29 -4.29 -8.45
N ASP A 196 7.70 -5.28 -9.26
CA ASP A 196 6.80 -5.91 -10.22
C ASP A 196 5.65 -6.65 -9.51
N ASP A 197 4.56 -6.88 -10.23
CA ASP A 197 3.33 -7.47 -9.67
C ASP A 197 3.54 -8.89 -9.09
N ASN A 198 4.47 -9.67 -9.65
CA ASN A 198 4.73 -11.04 -9.19
C ASN A 198 5.42 -11.02 -7.81
N ASN A 199 6.44 -10.18 -7.65
CA ASN A 199 7.08 -9.96 -6.37
C ASN A 199 6.12 -9.35 -5.35
N ALA A 200 5.23 -8.45 -5.78
CA ALA A 200 4.22 -7.85 -4.91
C ALA A 200 3.26 -8.90 -4.29
N ILE A 201 2.78 -9.85 -5.09
CA ILE A 201 1.90 -10.92 -4.61
C ILE A 201 2.65 -11.83 -3.61
N SER A 202 3.85 -12.30 -3.98
CA SER A 202 4.64 -13.20 -3.13
C SER A 202 4.96 -12.58 -1.78
N VAL A 203 5.39 -11.31 -1.78
CA VAL A 203 5.67 -10.56 -0.55
C VAL A 203 4.42 -10.37 0.30
N ALA A 204 3.26 -10.06 -0.32
CA ALA A 204 2.00 -9.92 0.40
C ALA A 204 1.58 -11.24 1.07
N CYS A 205 1.71 -12.37 0.37
CA CYS A 205 1.39 -13.69 0.92
C CYS A 205 2.26 -14.04 2.14
N ASP A 206 3.58 -13.79 2.07
CA ASP A 206 4.47 -14.06 3.19
C ASP A 206 4.26 -13.08 4.35
N LEU A 207 3.97 -11.80 4.06
CA LEU A 207 3.58 -10.85 5.08
C LEU A 207 2.30 -11.27 5.79
N ALA A 208 1.27 -11.69 5.06
CA ALA A 208 0.00 -12.13 5.64
C ALA A 208 0.18 -13.29 6.63
N LYS A 209 1.05 -14.27 6.31
CA LYS A 209 1.40 -15.36 7.24
C LYS A 209 2.02 -14.81 8.52
N LEU A 210 2.96 -13.87 8.41
CA LEU A 210 3.59 -13.23 9.56
C LEU A 210 2.57 -12.45 10.40
N LEU A 211 1.66 -11.71 9.77
CA LEU A 211 0.63 -10.93 10.49
C LEU A 211 -0.38 -11.83 11.21
N ARG A 212 -0.77 -12.96 10.60
CA ARG A 212 -1.62 -13.95 11.28
C ARG A 212 -0.91 -14.51 12.51
N ARG A 213 0.37 -14.89 12.37
CA ARG A 213 1.20 -15.35 13.49
C ARG A 213 1.32 -14.29 14.59
N ALA A 214 1.46 -13.02 14.23
CA ALA A 214 1.47 -11.89 15.16
C ALA A 214 0.15 -11.78 15.94
N ALA A 215 -0.97 -11.85 15.24
CA ALA A 215 -2.30 -11.73 15.81
C ALA A 215 -2.74 -12.94 16.67
N THR A 216 -2.17 -14.12 16.43
CA THR A 216 -2.47 -15.35 17.19
C THR A 216 -1.34 -15.74 18.15
N ARG A 217 -0.35 -14.86 18.35
CA ARG A 217 0.81 -15.12 19.20
C ARG A 217 0.38 -15.43 20.63
N LYS A 218 1.08 -16.39 21.24
CA LYS A 218 0.97 -16.74 22.66
C LYS A 218 2.27 -16.40 23.39
N ASP A 219 2.19 -16.14 24.69
CA ASP A 219 3.36 -16.02 25.55
C ASP A 219 3.91 -17.40 25.95
N ALA A 220 4.97 -17.42 26.76
CA ALA A 220 5.62 -18.64 27.23
C ALA A 220 4.67 -19.55 28.05
N ASP A 221 3.65 -18.97 28.68
CA ASP A 221 2.64 -19.69 29.46
C ASP A 221 1.47 -20.18 28.58
N GLY A 222 1.54 -19.98 27.26
CA GLY A 222 0.49 -20.34 26.31
C GLY A 222 -0.73 -19.41 26.32
N LYS A 223 -0.68 -18.27 27.03
CA LYS A 223 -1.76 -17.28 27.06
C LYS A 223 -1.74 -16.40 25.81
N PRO A 224 -2.90 -15.94 25.31
CA PRO A 224 -2.95 -15.02 24.17
C PRO A 224 -2.16 -13.73 24.46
N ALA A 225 -1.13 -13.49 23.66
CA ALA A 225 -0.26 -12.30 23.75
C ALA A 225 0.00 -11.76 22.33
N PRO A 226 -1.06 -11.29 21.63
CA PRO A 226 -0.95 -10.87 20.25
C PRO A 226 -0.11 -9.61 20.11
N ILE A 227 0.70 -9.55 19.05
CA ILE A 227 1.28 -8.30 18.57
C ILE A 227 0.24 -7.63 17.66
N LYS A 228 -0.11 -6.40 18.01
CA LYS A 228 -1.15 -5.62 17.32
C LYS A 228 -0.56 -4.95 16.09
N VAL A 229 -1.14 -5.17 14.93
CA VAL A 229 -0.56 -4.71 13.67
C VAL A 229 -1.41 -3.64 13.02
N ILE A 230 -0.74 -2.62 12.49
CA ILE A 230 -1.29 -1.70 11.51
C ILE A 230 -0.50 -1.87 10.22
N PHE A 231 -1.21 -2.13 9.14
CA PHE A 231 -0.67 -2.17 7.80
C PHE A 231 -1.32 -1.07 6.98
N SER A 232 -0.52 -0.20 6.36
CA SER A 232 -1.00 0.81 5.44
C SER A 232 -0.34 0.70 4.08
N SER A 233 -1.13 0.81 3.00
CA SER A 233 -0.58 0.78 1.64
C SER A 233 -1.36 1.65 0.67
N HIS A 234 -0.65 2.22 -0.32
CA HIS A 234 -1.27 2.78 -1.53
C HIS A 234 -1.36 1.77 -2.68
N HIS A 235 -0.64 0.65 -2.58
CA HIS A 235 -0.52 -0.33 -3.65
C HIS A 235 -1.73 -1.26 -3.67
N ALA A 236 -2.51 -1.14 -4.75
CA ALA A 236 -3.81 -1.80 -4.91
C ALA A 236 -3.78 -3.31 -4.73
N LEU A 237 -3.03 -3.96 -5.62
CA LEU A 237 -2.93 -5.41 -5.69
C LEU A 237 -2.46 -5.97 -4.35
N PHE A 238 -1.37 -5.42 -3.81
CA PHE A 238 -0.83 -5.78 -2.52
C PHE A 238 -1.87 -5.66 -1.39
N PHE A 239 -2.59 -4.53 -1.29
CA PHE A 239 -3.63 -4.35 -0.27
C PHE A 239 -4.74 -5.40 -0.39
N ASN A 240 -5.13 -5.76 -1.62
CA ASN A 240 -6.17 -6.77 -1.86
C ASN A 240 -5.72 -8.15 -1.43
N VAL A 241 -4.51 -8.54 -1.82
CA VAL A 241 -3.90 -9.81 -1.40
C VAL A 241 -3.83 -9.86 0.11
N MET A 242 -3.38 -8.79 0.77
CA MET A 242 -3.35 -8.71 2.24
C MET A 242 -4.74 -8.90 2.87
N CYS A 243 -5.78 -8.23 2.36
CA CYS A 243 -7.15 -8.39 2.87
C CYS A 243 -7.63 -9.85 2.75
N ASN A 244 -7.39 -10.47 1.60
CA ASN A 244 -7.82 -11.83 1.34
C ASN A 244 -7.04 -12.86 2.17
N GLU A 245 -5.72 -12.78 2.17
CA GLU A 245 -4.85 -13.78 2.82
C GLU A 245 -4.92 -13.71 4.34
N VAL A 246 -5.06 -12.52 4.92
CA VAL A 246 -5.23 -12.36 6.37
C VAL A 246 -6.60 -12.86 6.84
N GLY A 247 -7.66 -12.53 6.08
CA GLY A 247 -9.04 -12.90 6.41
C GLY A 247 -9.39 -14.36 6.13
N ARG A 248 -8.55 -15.08 5.36
CA ARG A 248 -8.80 -16.48 5.00
C ARG A 248 -8.88 -17.38 6.23
N LYS A 249 -9.98 -18.14 6.30
CA LYS A 249 -10.05 -19.33 7.17
C LYS A 249 -9.14 -20.39 6.56
N ILE A 250 -8.15 -20.82 7.33
CA ILE A 250 -7.31 -21.96 7.00
C ILE A 250 -7.83 -23.09 7.88
N ASP A 251 -8.06 -24.27 7.31
CA ASP A 251 -8.84 -25.35 7.92
C ASP A 251 -8.39 -25.70 9.36
N ASP A 252 -7.10 -25.53 9.66
CA ASP A 252 -6.49 -25.79 10.98
C ASP A 252 -6.05 -24.53 11.77
N ALA A 253 -6.26 -23.31 11.25
CA ALA A 253 -5.83 -22.08 11.93
C ALA A 253 -7.00 -21.13 12.22
N PRO A 254 -7.04 -20.51 13.42
CA PRO A 254 -8.12 -19.62 13.80
C PRO A 254 -8.25 -18.45 12.80
N SER A 255 -9.49 -18.05 12.54
CA SER A 255 -9.81 -16.81 11.83
C SER A 255 -9.21 -15.62 12.60
N VAL A 256 -8.54 -14.73 11.88
CA VAL A 256 -7.99 -13.51 12.47
C VAL A 256 -8.93 -12.35 12.18
N ASP A 257 -9.48 -11.77 13.25
CA ASP A 257 -10.28 -10.57 13.12
C ASP A 257 -9.42 -9.39 12.69
N HIS A 258 -9.89 -8.66 11.69
CA HIS A 258 -9.17 -7.54 11.11
C HIS A 258 -10.16 -6.45 10.72
N ARG A 259 -9.75 -5.19 10.92
CA ARG A 259 -10.51 -4.03 10.46
C ARG A 259 -9.89 -3.47 9.21
N ARG A 260 -10.74 -3.04 8.29
CA ARG A 260 -10.32 -2.42 7.03
C ARG A 260 -10.81 -0.99 7.00
N TYR A 261 -9.90 -0.08 6.66
CA TYR A 261 -10.20 1.34 6.54
C TYR A 261 -9.73 1.90 5.21
N PHE A 262 -10.54 2.79 4.66
CA PHE A 262 -10.09 3.76 3.68
C PHE A 262 -9.72 5.06 4.40
N LEU A 263 -8.46 5.48 4.27
CA LEU A 263 -7.98 6.75 4.79
C LEU A 263 -7.88 7.75 3.64
N HIS A 264 -8.56 8.88 3.82
CA HIS A 264 -8.56 9.97 2.87
C HIS A 264 -8.22 11.28 3.58
N ARG A 265 -7.54 12.18 2.86
CA ARG A 265 -7.23 13.52 3.32
C ARG A 265 -7.85 14.51 2.32
N PRO A 266 -9.00 15.11 2.64
CA PRO A 266 -9.56 16.20 1.85
C PRO A 266 -8.51 17.32 1.73
N SER A 267 -8.38 17.90 0.54
CA SER A 267 -7.35 18.87 0.19
C SER A 267 -7.27 20.04 1.20
N GLY A 268 -6.05 20.48 1.54
CA GLY A 268 -5.78 21.75 2.23
C GLY A 268 -5.91 21.76 3.75
N ASP A 269 -6.95 21.16 4.33
CA ASP A 269 -7.44 21.60 5.65
C ASP A 269 -6.86 20.83 6.86
N GLY A 270 -5.85 19.99 6.63
CA GLY A 270 -5.19 19.19 7.68
C GLY A 270 -6.08 18.11 8.34
N SER A 271 -7.33 17.97 7.90
CA SER A 271 -8.29 16.98 8.38
C SER A 271 -8.13 15.63 7.67
N TYR A 272 -8.49 14.56 8.37
CA TYR A 272 -8.40 13.18 7.90
C TYR A 272 -9.77 12.52 8.03
N THR A 273 -10.17 11.74 7.03
CA THR A 273 -11.40 10.96 7.06
C THR A 273 -11.05 9.47 7.05
N LEU A 274 -11.55 8.74 8.04
CA LEU A 274 -11.39 7.29 8.16
C LEU A 274 -12.76 6.62 7.94
N GLN A 275 -12.85 5.75 6.95
CA GLN A 275 -14.08 5.03 6.62
C GLN A 275 -13.85 3.53 6.77
N ALA A 276 -14.64 2.88 7.64
CA ALA A 276 -14.66 1.42 7.73
C ALA A 276 -15.20 0.82 6.42
N THR A 277 -14.64 -0.31 6.00
CA THR A 277 -15.06 -1.03 4.81
C THR A 277 -15.11 -2.53 5.09
N GLU A 278 -16.12 -3.22 4.54
CA GLU A 278 -16.20 -4.67 4.54
C GLU A 278 -15.85 -5.30 3.19
N ASP A 279 -15.54 -4.48 2.19
CA ASP A 279 -15.19 -4.94 0.85
C ASP A 279 -13.68 -5.06 0.70
N THR A 280 -13.20 -6.21 0.18
CA THR A 280 -11.92 -6.23 -0.56
C THR A 280 -12.08 -5.22 -1.68
N PRO A 281 -11.18 -4.25 -1.85
CA PRO A 281 -11.55 -2.91 -2.27
C PRO A 281 -12.16 -2.85 -3.67
N PHE A 282 -13.50 -2.90 -3.67
CA PHE A 282 -14.36 -2.20 -4.61
C PHE A 282 -14.00 -0.71 -4.71
N PHE A 283 -13.27 -0.16 -3.73
CA PHE A 283 -12.76 1.20 -3.69
C PHE A 283 -11.69 1.51 -4.75
N HIS A 284 -11.02 0.51 -5.33
CA HIS A 284 -10.05 0.81 -6.39
C HIS A 284 -10.71 1.38 -7.63
N HIS A 285 -11.82 0.81 -8.08
CA HIS A 285 -12.53 1.33 -9.25
C HIS A 285 -13.14 2.69 -8.95
N VAL A 286 -13.84 2.82 -7.84
CA VAL A 286 -14.50 4.07 -7.44
C VAL A 286 -13.49 5.19 -7.27
N ALA A 287 -12.38 4.96 -6.59
CA ALA A 287 -11.44 6.04 -6.33
C ALA A 287 -10.39 6.22 -7.45
N THR A 288 -10.10 5.21 -8.28
CA THR A 288 -9.51 5.44 -9.62
C THR A 288 -10.42 6.30 -10.48
N LEU A 289 -11.74 6.03 -10.53
CA LEU A 289 -12.70 6.88 -11.25
C LEU A 289 -12.75 8.30 -10.70
N ALA A 290 -12.67 8.48 -9.37
CA ALA A 290 -12.61 9.80 -8.75
C ALA A 290 -11.32 10.56 -9.14
N GLU A 291 -10.17 9.89 -9.19
CA GLU A 291 -8.92 10.49 -9.69
C GLU A 291 -8.99 10.80 -11.19
N LEU A 292 -9.55 9.90 -12.00
CA LEU A 292 -9.78 10.15 -13.42
C LEU A 292 -10.72 11.35 -13.64
N GLN A 293 -11.75 11.53 -12.81
CA GLN A 293 -12.62 12.71 -12.86
C GLN A 293 -11.88 14.00 -12.52
N ARG A 294 -11.01 13.98 -11.51
CA ARG A 294 -10.17 15.12 -11.16
C ARG A 294 -9.17 15.46 -12.27
N ALA A 295 -8.54 14.44 -12.85
CA ALA A 295 -7.63 14.60 -13.98
C ALA A 295 -8.34 15.10 -15.25
N ALA A 296 -9.62 14.75 -15.41
CA ALA A 296 -10.49 15.18 -16.49
C ALA A 296 -11.03 16.62 -16.33
N ASP A 297 -10.83 17.28 -15.19
CA ASP A 297 -11.29 18.66 -14.94
C ASP A 297 -10.74 19.61 -16.03
N PRO A 298 -11.61 20.30 -16.81
CA PRO A 298 -11.18 21.17 -17.91
C PRO A 298 -10.34 22.37 -17.48
N LYS A 299 -10.43 22.81 -16.22
CA LYS A 299 -9.78 24.02 -15.69
C LYS A 299 -8.47 23.72 -14.97
N LYS A 300 -8.36 22.57 -14.31
CA LYS A 300 -7.24 22.24 -13.40
C LYS A 300 -6.57 20.90 -13.69
N GLY A 301 -7.21 20.03 -14.46
CA GLY A 301 -6.76 18.66 -14.73
C GLY A 301 -5.80 18.57 -15.90
N LYS A 302 -4.93 17.56 -15.86
CA LYS A 302 -4.08 17.13 -16.99
C LYS A 302 -4.33 15.67 -17.28
N LEU A 303 -4.44 15.33 -18.56
CA LEU A 303 -4.68 13.98 -19.02
C LEU A 303 -3.45 13.44 -19.78
N TYR A 304 -2.99 12.27 -19.36
CA TYR A 304 -1.86 11.54 -19.94
C TYR A 304 -2.33 10.22 -20.49
N THR A 305 -1.64 9.69 -21.50
CA THR A 305 -2.00 8.43 -22.19
C THR A 305 -2.32 7.26 -21.24
N PHE A 306 -1.59 7.13 -20.12
CA PHE A 306 -1.83 6.09 -19.12
C PHE A 306 -3.21 6.16 -18.46
N HIS A 307 -3.90 7.31 -18.45
CA HIS A 307 -5.26 7.41 -17.92
C HIS A 307 -6.27 6.58 -18.72
N PHE A 308 -6.07 6.39 -20.03
CA PHE A 308 -6.90 5.46 -20.82
C PHE A 308 -6.75 4.02 -20.33
N ASN A 309 -5.54 3.63 -19.91
CA ASN A 309 -5.27 2.29 -19.39
C ASN A 309 -5.95 2.08 -18.04
N ALA A 310 -5.90 3.11 -17.18
CA ALA A 310 -6.62 3.11 -15.91
C ALA A 310 -8.14 2.98 -16.13
N LEU A 311 -8.72 3.78 -17.03
CA LEU A 311 -10.15 3.72 -17.36
C LEU A 311 -10.54 2.35 -17.94
N ARG A 312 -9.75 1.82 -18.89
CA ARG A 312 -9.93 0.49 -19.47
C ARG A 312 -9.98 -0.60 -18.41
N SER A 313 -9.02 -0.60 -17.48
CA SER A 313 -8.96 -1.60 -16.40
C SER A 313 -10.21 -1.56 -15.51
N VAL A 314 -10.75 -0.37 -15.24
CA VAL A 314 -12.01 -0.23 -14.51
C VAL A 314 -13.20 -0.78 -15.30
N MET A 315 -13.28 -0.46 -16.59
CA MET A 315 -14.36 -0.92 -17.47
C MET A 315 -14.33 -2.44 -17.68
N GLU A 316 -13.16 -3.06 -17.85
CA GLU A 316 -13.00 -4.52 -17.98
C GLU A 316 -13.50 -5.24 -16.73
N LYS A 317 -13.13 -4.75 -15.55
CA LYS A 317 -13.60 -5.34 -14.29
C LYS A 317 -15.09 -5.10 -14.04
N THR A 318 -15.61 -3.96 -14.49
CA THR A 318 -17.06 -3.69 -14.45
C THR A 318 -17.81 -4.68 -15.36
N ALA A 319 -17.35 -4.90 -16.59
CA ALA A 319 -17.93 -5.90 -17.48
C ALA A 319 -17.90 -7.31 -16.87
N SER A 320 -16.77 -7.69 -16.27
CA SER A 320 -16.62 -8.97 -15.58
C SER A 320 -17.57 -9.10 -14.39
N PHE A 321 -17.76 -8.03 -13.59
CA PHE A 321 -18.69 -8.02 -12.46
C PHE A 321 -20.14 -8.29 -12.90
N PHE A 322 -20.55 -7.74 -14.04
CA PHE A 322 -21.88 -8.00 -14.63
C PHE A 322 -21.95 -9.32 -15.44
N GLY A 323 -20.92 -10.18 -15.37
CA GLY A 323 -20.91 -11.48 -16.04
C GLY A 323 -20.69 -11.41 -17.55
N HIS A 324 -20.22 -10.28 -18.07
CA HIS A 324 -19.94 -10.11 -19.50
C HIS A 324 -18.47 -10.42 -19.84
N PRO A 325 -18.21 -11.15 -20.95
CA PRO A 325 -16.86 -11.55 -21.33
C PRO A 325 -16.02 -10.44 -21.99
N SER A 326 -16.62 -9.27 -22.25
CA SER A 326 -15.98 -8.20 -23.02
C SER A 326 -16.33 -6.81 -22.49
N ILE A 327 -15.34 -5.92 -22.47
CA ILE A 327 -15.49 -4.48 -22.22
C ILE A 327 -16.51 -3.82 -23.16
N ALA A 328 -16.81 -4.43 -24.32
CA ALA A 328 -17.87 -3.96 -25.22
C ALA A 328 -19.21 -3.77 -24.51
N PHE A 329 -19.49 -4.52 -23.44
CA PHE A 329 -20.65 -4.30 -22.57
C PHE A 329 -20.70 -2.87 -22.00
N CYS A 330 -19.57 -2.37 -21.49
CA CYS A 330 -19.45 -1.01 -20.98
C CYS A 330 -19.51 0.06 -22.08
N LEU A 331 -19.26 -0.33 -23.34
CA LEU A 331 -19.23 0.56 -24.51
C LEU A 331 -20.54 0.63 -25.28
N LYS A 332 -21.45 -0.32 -25.08
CA LYS A 332 -22.84 -0.19 -25.55
C LYS A 332 -23.53 1.06 -24.97
N ALA A 333 -22.97 1.60 -23.90
CA ALA A 333 -23.30 2.88 -23.29
C ALA A 333 -23.02 4.12 -24.16
N LEU A 334 -22.10 4.01 -25.13
CA LEU A 334 -21.72 5.13 -25.99
C LEU A 334 -22.74 5.28 -27.12
N ASP A 335 -23.16 6.53 -27.36
CA ASP A 335 -24.28 6.92 -28.23
C ASP A 335 -24.23 6.36 -29.66
N THR A 336 -23.05 6.11 -30.23
CA THR A 336 -22.91 5.69 -31.63
C THR A 336 -21.87 4.59 -31.85
N ASP A 337 -22.06 3.77 -32.89
CA ASP A 337 -21.07 2.76 -33.30
C ASP A 337 -19.74 3.37 -33.77
N ALA A 338 -19.78 4.61 -34.29
CA ALA A 338 -18.59 5.37 -34.64
C ALA A 338 -17.75 5.72 -33.41
N ASP A 339 -18.39 6.13 -32.31
CA ASP A 339 -17.71 6.43 -31.04
C ASP A 339 -17.10 5.18 -30.42
N ARG A 340 -17.78 4.02 -30.51
CA ARG A 340 -17.24 2.73 -30.06
C ARG A 340 -16.00 2.32 -30.85
N ALA A 341 -16.01 2.52 -32.16
CA ALA A 341 -14.87 2.23 -33.03
C ALA A 341 -13.68 3.16 -32.74
N LEU A 342 -13.94 4.47 -32.57
CA LEU A 342 -12.95 5.46 -32.16
C LEU A 342 -12.34 5.12 -30.79
N PHE A 343 -13.16 4.70 -29.84
CA PHE A 343 -12.70 4.27 -28.53
C PHE A 343 -11.84 3.01 -28.59
N ASN A 344 -12.28 1.96 -29.27
CA ASN A 344 -11.49 0.74 -29.42
C ASN A 344 -10.14 1.03 -30.08
N ARG A 345 -10.13 1.95 -31.05
CA ARG A 345 -8.90 2.43 -31.67
C ARG A 345 -8.02 3.22 -30.70
N ALA A 346 -8.58 4.15 -29.93
CA ALA A 346 -7.85 4.94 -28.94
C ALA A 346 -7.28 4.06 -27.82
N LEU A 347 -8.05 3.10 -27.30
CA LEU A 347 -7.56 2.11 -26.35
C LEU A 347 -6.45 1.26 -26.95
N ASN A 348 -6.64 0.69 -28.14
CA ASN A 348 -5.61 -0.18 -28.70
C ASN A 348 -4.32 0.60 -29.05
N LEU A 349 -4.41 1.86 -29.48
CA LEU A 349 -3.24 2.70 -29.76
C LEU A 349 -2.55 3.21 -28.50
N LEU A 350 -3.31 3.62 -27.48
CA LEU A 350 -2.78 4.26 -26.27
C LEU A 350 -2.50 3.25 -25.14
N SER A 351 -3.04 2.03 -25.22
CA SER A 351 -2.82 0.94 -24.27
C SER A 351 -1.78 -0.09 -24.70
N HIS A 352 -1.23 -0.04 -25.92
CA HIS A 352 -0.14 -0.93 -26.38
C HIS A 352 1.23 -0.28 -26.43
N GLY A 353 1.38 0.95 -25.93
CA GLY A 353 2.71 1.48 -25.62
C GLY A 353 3.29 0.71 -24.43
N ALA A 354 4.00 -0.39 -24.67
CA ALA A 354 4.86 -1.05 -23.67
C ALA A 354 5.91 -0.09 -23.06
N TYR A 355 6.03 1.12 -23.63
CA TYR A 355 6.91 2.20 -23.24
C TYR A 355 6.23 3.36 -22.48
N ALA A 356 4.90 3.38 -22.31
CA ALA A 356 4.17 4.54 -21.77
C ALA A 356 4.12 4.64 -20.23
N ILE A 357 4.69 3.67 -19.51
CA ILE A 357 4.74 3.68 -18.04
C ILE A 357 5.90 4.55 -17.52
N HIS A 358 6.96 4.71 -18.31
CA HIS A 358 8.19 5.40 -17.88
C HIS A 358 8.27 6.87 -18.28
N GLU A 359 7.48 7.32 -19.27
CA GLU A 359 7.35 8.74 -19.63
C GLU A 359 5.86 9.12 -19.85
N PRO A 360 5.26 9.92 -18.96
CA PRO A 360 3.87 10.33 -19.12
C PRO A 360 3.72 11.35 -20.26
N THR A 361 3.31 10.88 -21.43
CA THR A 361 2.96 11.76 -22.57
C THR A 361 1.59 12.39 -22.33
N GLU A 362 1.53 13.73 -22.32
CA GLU A 362 0.25 14.44 -22.25
C GLU A 362 -0.55 14.19 -23.53
N MET A 363 -1.85 13.94 -23.39
CA MET A 363 -2.73 13.70 -24.54
C MET A 363 -2.89 14.97 -25.38
N GLY A 364 -3.04 14.82 -26.71
CA GLY A 364 -3.58 15.89 -27.55
C GLY A 364 -5.05 16.19 -27.22
N GLU A 365 -5.54 17.39 -27.59
CA GLU A 365 -6.88 17.85 -27.20
C GLU A 365 -8.02 16.93 -27.66
N ASP A 366 -7.93 16.37 -28.87
CA ASP A 366 -8.94 15.42 -29.37
C ASP A 366 -9.06 14.17 -28.48
N ASN A 367 -7.91 13.65 -28.00
CA ASN A 367 -7.86 12.51 -27.10
C ASN A 367 -8.37 12.87 -25.69
N LYS A 368 -8.10 14.10 -25.22
CA LYS A 368 -8.64 14.60 -23.94
C LYS A 368 -10.16 14.68 -23.98
N GLU A 369 -10.72 15.24 -25.05
CA GLU A 369 -12.17 15.38 -25.21
C GLU A 369 -12.86 14.01 -25.28
N LEU A 370 -12.29 13.10 -26.07
CA LEU A 370 -12.75 11.71 -26.14
C LEU A 370 -12.75 11.06 -24.74
N PHE A 371 -11.63 11.15 -24.01
CA PHE A 371 -11.50 10.60 -22.67
C PHE A 371 -12.57 11.13 -21.70
N ARG A 372 -12.77 12.46 -21.66
CA ARG A 372 -13.76 13.12 -20.79
C ARG A 372 -15.18 12.65 -21.06
N ARG A 373 -15.54 12.52 -22.35
CA ARG A 373 -16.87 12.04 -22.76
C ARG A 373 -17.10 10.61 -22.28
N ILE A 374 -16.17 9.71 -22.55
CA ILE A 374 -16.30 8.29 -22.16
C ILE A 374 -16.40 8.15 -20.64
N LEU A 375 -15.52 8.83 -19.89
CA LEU A 375 -15.54 8.78 -18.44
C LEU A 375 -16.90 9.24 -17.88
N ARG A 376 -17.48 10.31 -18.46
CA ARG A 376 -18.78 10.83 -18.05
C ARG A 376 -19.90 9.83 -18.33
N GLU A 377 -19.97 9.28 -19.54
CA GLU A 377 -20.98 8.29 -19.93
C GLU A 377 -20.89 7.02 -19.08
N PHE A 378 -19.67 6.54 -18.85
CA PHE A 378 -19.40 5.37 -18.04
C PHE A 378 -19.83 5.57 -16.57
N VAL A 379 -19.45 6.69 -15.96
CA VAL A 379 -19.84 7.01 -14.57
C VAL A 379 -21.35 7.16 -14.43
N THR A 380 -21.99 7.83 -15.41
CA THR A 380 -23.43 8.11 -15.37
C THR A 380 -24.25 6.83 -15.54
N ARG A 381 -23.93 5.98 -16.52
CA ARG A 381 -24.70 4.76 -16.82
C ARG A 381 -24.69 3.75 -15.68
N PHE A 382 -23.53 3.56 -15.06
CA PHE A 382 -23.37 2.59 -13.98
C PHE A 382 -23.58 3.20 -12.59
N GLU A 383 -24.11 4.44 -12.54
CA GLU A 383 -24.51 5.15 -11.33
C GLU A 383 -23.43 5.16 -10.24
N PHE A 384 -22.17 5.38 -10.65
CA PHE A 384 -21.06 5.40 -9.69
C PHE A 384 -21.15 6.61 -8.76
N HIS A 385 -21.29 6.36 -7.46
CA HIS A 385 -21.18 7.39 -6.43
C HIS A 385 -19.71 7.65 -6.08
N LEU A 386 -19.17 8.77 -6.59
CA LEU A 386 -17.75 9.11 -6.43
C LEU A 386 -17.53 10.10 -5.27
N PRO A 387 -16.57 9.84 -4.37
CA PRO A 387 -16.30 10.71 -3.22
C PRO A 387 -15.73 12.07 -3.65
N GLY A 388 -16.49 13.14 -3.40
CA GLY A 388 -16.09 14.53 -3.65
C GLY A 388 -16.65 15.18 -4.93
N ALA A 389 -17.49 14.49 -5.70
CA ALA A 389 -18.30 15.11 -6.74
C ALA A 389 -19.58 15.69 -6.12
N ALA A 390 -19.93 16.94 -6.44
CA ALA A 390 -21.29 17.42 -6.15
C ALA A 390 -22.29 16.56 -6.94
N PRO A 391 -23.45 16.19 -6.37
CA PRO A 391 -24.43 15.37 -7.07
C PRO A 391 -24.84 16.06 -8.37
N ALA A 392 -24.80 15.33 -9.48
CA ALA A 392 -25.37 15.80 -10.74
C ALA A 392 -26.89 15.96 -10.56
N PRO A 393 -27.51 17.04 -11.07
CA PRO A 393 -28.96 17.16 -11.03
C PRO A 393 -29.58 16.01 -11.82
N HIS A 394 -30.62 15.39 -11.24
CA HIS A 394 -31.40 14.35 -11.91
C HIS A 394 -31.91 14.88 -13.27
N PRO A 395 -31.85 14.07 -14.35
CA PRO A 395 -32.50 14.45 -15.59
C PRO A 395 -34.00 14.62 -15.33
N ALA A 396 -34.53 15.78 -15.69
CA ALA A 396 -35.96 16.05 -15.59
C ALA A 396 -36.74 15.03 -16.43
N PRO A 397 -37.89 14.53 -15.95
CA PRO A 397 -38.70 13.60 -16.73
C PRO A 397 -39.12 14.26 -18.04
N ALA A 398 -39.00 13.52 -19.14
CA ALA A 398 -39.42 13.98 -20.47
C ALA A 398 -40.89 14.42 -20.43
N PRO A 399 -41.26 15.53 -21.10
CA PRO A 399 -42.65 15.97 -21.16
C PRO A 399 -43.51 14.89 -21.80
N ALA A 400 -44.67 14.62 -21.18
CA ALA A 400 -45.63 13.64 -21.67
C ALA A 400 -46.09 14.00 -23.10
N PRO A 401 -46.29 13.00 -23.98
CA PRO A 401 -46.78 13.24 -25.33
C PRO A 401 -48.18 13.86 -25.27
N VAL A 402 -48.36 14.94 -26.03
CA VAL A 402 -49.64 15.64 -26.21
C VAL A 402 -50.65 14.67 -26.87
N PRO A 403 -51.89 14.54 -26.39
CA PRO A 403 -52.89 13.70 -27.04
C PRO A 403 -53.22 14.26 -28.43
N GLN A 404 -53.06 13.46 -29.47
CA GLN A 404 -53.63 13.76 -30.78
C GLN A 404 -55.15 13.62 -30.70
N GLU A 405 -55.87 14.71 -30.97
CA GLU A 405 -57.32 14.66 -31.22
C GLU A 405 -57.60 13.77 -32.44
N ALA A 406 -58.45 12.77 -32.25
CA ALA A 406 -58.99 11.97 -33.34
C ALA A 406 -59.93 12.84 -34.19
N PRO A 407 -59.88 12.76 -35.53
CA PRO A 407 -60.84 13.46 -36.36
C PRO A 407 -62.22 12.82 -36.16
N ALA A 408 -63.22 13.67 -35.88
CA ALA A 408 -64.62 13.30 -35.84
C ALA A 408 -65.09 12.86 -37.24
N GLN A 409 -66.05 11.92 -37.24
CA GLN A 409 -66.63 11.21 -38.40
C GLN A 409 -67.09 12.11 -39.55
#